data_AF-A0A6B4T8F9-F1
#
_entry.id   AF-A0A6B4T8F9-F1
#
_cell.length_a   1.000
_cell.length_b   1.000
_cell.length_c   1.000
_cell.angle_alpha   90.00
_cell.angle_beta   90.00
_cell.angle_gamma   90.00
#
_symmetry.space_group_name_H-M   'P 1'
#
loop_
_entity.id
_entity.type
_entity.pdbx_description
1 polymer ?
#
loop_
_entity_poly.entity_id
_entity_poly.type
_entity_poly.pdbx_seq_one_letter_code
_entity_poly.pdbx_strand_id
1 'polypeptide(L)' 'MEDREYIKKEAEILYNFILNDEEMFDNKKQIYARIFNNIKDTVKCQIGGLEYLDISISEIKDIIKDVVNKY' A
#
# COMPACT_ATOMS: atom_id res chain seq x y z
N MET A 1 -0.26 -4.67 16.05
CA MET A 1 0.59 -5.63 15.31
C MET A 1 -0.13 -6.17 14.08
N GLU A 2 -1.45 -6.43 14.17
CA GLU A 2 -2.29 -6.85 13.03
C GLU A 2 -2.39 -5.81 11.91
N ASP A 3 -2.59 -4.53 12.23
CA ASP A 3 -2.74 -3.46 11.22
C ASP A 3 -1.50 -3.31 10.32
N ARG A 4 -0.31 -3.44 10.91
CA ARG A 4 0.95 -3.40 10.16
C ARG A 4 1.05 -4.56 9.16
N GLU A 5 0.66 -5.76 9.58
CA GLU A 5 0.68 -6.94 8.73
C GLU A 5 -0.40 -6.87 7.65
N TYR A 6 -1.58 -6.37 7.99
CA TYR A 6 -2.66 -6.08 7.04
C TYR A 6 -2.19 -5.13 5.94
N ILE A 7 -1.63 -3.96 6.31
CA ILE A 7 -1.11 -2.98 5.33
C ILE A 7 -0.02 -3.59 4.45
N LYS A 8 0.86 -4.41 5.03
CA LYS A 8 1.91 -5.10 4.28
C LYS A 8 1.31 -6.07 3.25
N LYS A 9 0.35 -6.90 3.65
CA LYS A 9 -0.32 -7.86 2.75
C LYS A 9 -1.04 -7.15 1.60
N GLU A 10 -1.78 -6.09 1.91
CA GLU A 10 -2.45 -5.27 0.88
C GLU A 10 -1.44 -4.66 -0.10
N ALA A 11 -0.32 -4.12 0.41
CA ALA A 11 0.74 -3.57 -0.43
C ALA A 11 1.41 -4.63 -1.32
N GLU A 12 1.69 -5.83 -0.80
CA GLU A 12 2.26 -6.95 -1.57
C GLU A 12 1.29 -7.43 -2.66
N ILE A 13 0.00 -7.54 -2.35
CA ILE A 13 -1.04 -7.92 -3.33
C ILE A 13 -1.11 -6.89 -4.46
N LEU A 14 -1.25 -5.61 -4.13
CA LEU A 14 -1.35 -4.52 -5.11
C LEU A 14 -0.10 -4.41 -5.98
N TYR A 15 1.07 -4.57 -5.39
CA TYR A 15 2.33 -4.52 -6.13
C TYR A 15 2.48 -5.69 -7.09
N ASN A 16 2.11 -6.91 -6.67
CA ASN A 16 2.08 -8.08 -7.55
C ASN A 16 1.09 -7.89 -8.72
N PHE A 17 -0.08 -7.30 -8.48
CA PHE A 17 -1.01 -6.97 -9.56
C PHE A 17 -0.40 -6.01 -10.57
N ILE A 18 0.24 -4.93 -10.10
CA ILE A 18 0.95 -3.98 -10.95
C ILE A 18 2.00 -4.67 -11.82
N LEU A 19 2.79 -5.58 -11.25
CA LEU A 19 3.81 -6.33 -12.00
C LEU A 19 3.20 -7.27 -13.05
N ASN A 20 2.05 -7.88 -12.75
CA ASN A 20 1.38 -8.83 -13.63
C ASN A 20 0.58 -8.17 -14.76
N ASP A 21 0.04 -6.97 -14.54
CA ASP A 21 -0.74 -6.22 -15.54
C ASP A 21 0.14 -5.51 -16.58
N GLU A 22 1.46 -5.68 -16.53
CA GLU A 22 2.44 -4.96 -17.37
C GLU A 22 2.22 -3.42 -17.35
N GLU A 23 1.61 -2.88 -16.29
CA GLU A 23 1.39 -1.43 -16.16
C GLU A 23 2.76 -0.72 -16.19
N MET A 24 2.96 0.12 -17.21
CA MET A 24 4.18 0.91 -17.33
C MET A 24 4.09 2.14 -16.43
N PHE A 25 4.94 2.17 -15.41
CA PHE A 25 5.16 3.34 -14.57
C PHE A 25 6.49 4.02 -14.93
N ASP A 26 6.48 5.34 -15.05
CA ASP A 26 7.69 6.11 -15.35
C ASP A 26 8.70 6.08 -14.20
N ASN A 27 8.23 5.86 -12.96
CA ASN A 27 9.09 5.79 -11.77
C ASN A 27 8.38 5.15 -10.57
N LYS A 28 9.19 4.69 -9.60
CA LYS A 28 8.71 4.11 -8.34
C LYS A 28 7.79 5.03 -7.52
N LYS A 29 7.88 6.37 -7.66
CA LYS A 29 6.98 7.28 -6.91
C LYS A 29 5.53 7.15 -7.36
N GLN A 30 5.29 6.90 -8.65
CA GLN A 30 3.94 6.64 -9.15
C GLN A 30 3.39 5.32 -8.58
N ILE A 31 4.21 4.27 -8.48
CA ILE A 31 3.86 3.00 -7.85
C ILE A 31 3.49 3.22 -6.38
N TYR A 32 4.32 3.95 -5.62
CA TYR A 32 4.04 4.27 -4.21
C TYR A 32 2.70 4.99 -4.05
N ALA A 33 2.44 6.00 -4.87
CA ALA A 33 1.20 6.77 -4.82
C ALA A 33 -0.01 5.90 -5.18
N ARG A 34 0.11 5.03 -6.19
CA ARG A 34 -0.94 4.10 -6.62
C ARG A 34 -1.33 3.13 -5.51
N ILE A 35 -0.34 2.48 -4.89
CA ILE A 35 -0.57 1.52 -3.80
C ILE A 35 -1.18 2.25 -2.59
N PHE A 36 -0.61 3.40 -2.20
CA PHE A 36 -1.11 4.16 -1.06
C PHE A 36 -2.57 4.61 -1.24
N ASN A 37 -2.94 5.09 -2.44
CA ASN A 37 -4.31 5.51 -2.71
C ASN A 37 -5.28 4.34 -2.67
N ASN A 38 -4.91 3.18 -3.25
CA ASN A 38 -5.75 1.98 -3.18
C ASN A 38 -5.97 1.54 -1.72
N ILE A 39 -4.90 1.45 -0.92
CA ILE A 39 -4.99 1.08 0.50
C ILE A 39 -5.91 2.07 1.23
N LYS A 40 -5.74 3.38 1.00
CA LYS A 40 -6.57 4.41 1.61
C LYS A 40 -8.06 4.22 1.27
N ASP A 41 -8.38 3.92 0.01
CA ASP A 41 -9.76 3.72 -0.44
C ASP A 41 -10.35 2.42 0.11
N THR A 42 -9.57 1.32 0.11
CA THR A 42 -9.96 0.04 0.70
C THR A 42 -10.24 0.18 2.19
N VAL A 43 -9.32 0.79 2.94
CA VAL A 43 -9.46 1.00 4.39
C VAL A 43 -10.66 1.89 4.69
N LYS A 44 -10.86 2.96 3.92
CA LYS A 44 -12.03 3.82 4.04
C LYS A 44 -13.33 3.05 3.84
N CYS A 45 -13.36 2.13 2.88
CA CYS A 45 -14.53 1.30 2.60
C CYS A 45 -14.78 0.24 3.70
N GLN A 46 -13.71 -0.40 4.19
CA GLN A 46 -13.82 -1.53 5.12
C GLN A 46 -14.04 -1.11 6.58
N ILE A 47 -13.30 -0.10 7.05
CA ILE A 47 -13.28 0.27 8.48
C ILE A 47 -13.46 1.77 8.72
N GLY A 48 -13.79 2.55 7.68
CA GLY A 48 -14.16 3.96 7.81
C GLY A 48 -13.02 4.96 7.63
N GLY A 49 -11.76 4.51 7.60
CA GLY A 49 -10.61 5.38 7.32
C GLY A 49 -9.31 4.93 7.97
N LEU A 50 -8.19 5.56 7.57
CA LEU A 50 -6.86 5.25 8.10
C LEU A 50 -6.73 5.62 9.59
N GLU A 51 -7.56 6.55 10.07
CA GLU A 51 -7.61 7.01 11.46
C GLU A 51 -8.08 5.94 12.46
N TYR A 52 -8.68 4.85 11.97
CA TYR A 52 -9.12 3.72 12.79
C TYR A 52 -8.06 2.62 12.92
N LEU A 53 -6.93 2.77 12.23
CA LEU A 53 -5.78 1.88 12.36
C LEU A 53 -4.84 2.39 13.45
N ASP A 54 -4.28 1.49 14.25
CA ASP A 54 -3.23 1.79 15.22
C ASP A 54 -1.85 1.84 14.55
N ILE A 55 -1.76 2.59 13.44
CA ILE A 55 -0.53 2.82 12.69
C ILE A 55 -0.53 4.19 12.04
N SER A 56 0.64 4.85 12.04
CA SER A 56 0.76 6.18 11.45
C SER A 56 0.78 6.14 9.91
N ILE A 57 0.33 7.22 9.27
CA ILE A 57 0.43 7.37 7.81
C ILE A 57 1.89 7.27 7.33
N SER A 58 2.84 7.76 8.13
CA SER A 58 4.26 7.66 7.81
C SER A 58 4.72 6.21 7.78
N GLU A 59 4.33 5.40 8.77
CA GLU A 59 4.65 3.96 8.79
C GLU A 59 3.98 3.22 7.64
N ILE A 60 2.73 3.54 7.28
CA ILE A 60 2.06 2.96 6.11
C ILE A 60 2.90 3.21 4.85
N LYS A 61 3.37 4.45 4.67
CA LYS A 61 4.22 4.81 3.52
C LYS A 61 5.56 4.07 3.54
N ASP A 62 6.15 3.87 4.71
CA ASP A 62 7.42 3.16 4.81
C ASP A 62 7.25 1.66 4.53
N ILE A 63 6.16 1.02 4.97
CA ILE A 63 5.83 -0.35 4.61
C ILE A 63 5.67 -0.51 3.10
N ILE A 64 4.96 0.42 2.44
CA ILE A 64 4.78 0.39 0.98
C ILE A 64 6.13 0.52 0.27
N LYS A 65 7.01 1.42 0.72
CA LYS A 65 8.37 1.55 0.17
C LYS A 65 9.17 0.27 0.35
N ASP A 66 9.12 -0.34 1.52
CA ASP A 66 9.84 -1.57 1.81
C ASP A 66 9.39 -2.70 0.88
N VAL A 67 8.09 -2.83 0.63
CA VAL A 67 7.54 -3.81 -0.33
C VAL A 67 8.08 -3.55 -1.73
N VAL A 68 7.94 -2.33 -2.26
CA VAL A 68 8.30 -1.99 -3.64
C VAL A 68 9.83 -1.91 -3.87
N ASN A 69 10.64 -1.83 -2.81
CA ASN A 69 12.10 -1.87 -2.90
C ASN A 69 12.70 -3.26 -2.71
N LYS A 70 11.94 -4.18 -2.10
CA LYS A 70 12.35 -5.57 -1.93
C LYS A 70 12.34 -6.36 -3.24
N TYR A 71 11.51 -5.93 -4.19
CA TYR A 71 11.41 -6.44 -5.56
C TYR A 71 12.00 -5.42 -6.55
#